data_AF-A0A1G0L968-F1
#
_entry.id   AF-A0A1G0L968-F1
#
_cell.length_a   1.000
_cell.length_b   1.000
_cell.length_c   1.000
_cell.angle_alpha   90.00
_cell.angle_beta   90.00
_cell.angle_gamma   90.00
#
_symmetry.space_group_name_H-M   'P 1'
#
loop_
_entity.id
_entity.type
_entity.pdbx_description
1 polymer ?
#
loop_
_entity_poly.entity_id
_entity_poly.type
_entity_poly.pdbx_seq_one_letter_code
_entity_poly.pdbx_strand_id
1 'polypeptide(L)'
;MLGGAVVLAMAAFAAEGGEYGTRDLLALRRQVRREKERMAQLRHEVDSLQGLEHLLKTDSATQERAARELYGMIRDGELLYQVVPRDTSNR
;
A
#
# COMPACT_ATOMS: atom_id res chain seq x y z
N MET A 1 -18.50 -5.07 -54.30
CA MET A 1 -18.05 -4.54 -52.99
C MET A 1 -18.88 -5.04 -51.81
N LEU A 2 -20.13 -5.50 -52.00
CA LEU A 2 -20.98 -6.00 -50.91
C LEU A 2 -20.47 -7.29 -50.24
N GLY A 3 -19.88 -8.22 -50.98
CA GLY A 3 -19.38 -9.49 -50.41
C GLY A 3 -18.25 -9.31 -49.39
N GLY A 4 -17.33 -8.36 -49.61
CA GLY A 4 -16.24 -8.08 -48.68
C GLY A 4 -16.72 -7.48 -47.35
N ALA A 5 -17.73 -6.60 -47.42
CA ALA A 5 -18.35 -6.01 -46.24
C ALA A 5 -19.06 -7.05 -45.37
N VAL A 6 -19.73 -8.03 -46.00
CA VAL A 6 -20.41 -9.13 -45.28
C VAL A 6 -19.40 -10.05 -44.59
N VAL A 7 -18.29 -10.38 -45.25
CA VAL A 7 -17.23 -11.20 -44.63
C VAL A 7 -16.57 -10.49 -43.45
N LEU A 8 -16.30 -9.19 -43.56
CA LEU A 8 -15.78 -8.38 -42.45
C LEU A 8 -16.77 -8.29 -41.29
N ALA A 9 -18.06 -8.09 -41.58
CA ALA A 9 -19.10 -8.05 -40.57
C ALA A 9 -19.24 -9.40 -39.85
N MET A 10 -19.19 -10.53 -40.56
CA MET A 10 -19.20 -11.86 -39.94
C MET A 10 -17.95 -12.13 -39.10
N ALA A 11 -16.77 -11.69 -39.55
CA ALA A 11 -15.54 -11.84 -38.77
C ALA A 11 -15.56 -10.99 -37.48
N ALA A 12 -16.08 -9.77 -37.55
CA ALA A 12 -16.29 -8.92 -36.38
C ALA A 12 -17.33 -9.53 -35.44
N PHE A 13 -18.44 -10.04 -35.98
CA PHE A 13 -19.49 -10.70 -35.21
C PHE A 13 -19.04 -12.03 -34.63
N ALA A 14 -18.11 -12.76 -35.25
CA ALA A 14 -17.52 -13.98 -34.68
C ALA A 14 -16.49 -13.64 -33.58
N ALA A 15 -15.77 -12.53 -33.73
CA ALA A 15 -14.87 -12.02 -32.70
C ALA A 15 -15.62 -11.50 -31.46
N GLU A 16 -16.86 -11.01 -31.64
CA GLU A 16 -17.70 -10.47 -30.56
C GLU A 16 -18.77 -11.44 -30.04
N GLY A 17 -19.29 -12.32 -30.91
CA GLY A 17 -20.45 -13.18 -30.67
C GLY A 17 -20.13 -14.65 -30.34
N GLY A 18 -18.84 -15.02 -30.24
CA GLY A 18 -18.42 -16.30 -29.68
C GLY A 18 -18.49 -16.29 -28.15
N GLU A 19 -19.70 -16.17 -27.60
CA GLU A 19 -20.22 -16.28 -26.21
C GLU A 19 -19.39 -15.79 -25.00
N TYR A 20 -18.07 -15.86 -24.98
CA TYR A 20 -17.17 -15.22 -24.01
C TYR A 20 -15.86 -14.91 -24.75
N GLY A 21 -15.88 -13.86 -25.56
CA GLY A 21 -14.85 -13.56 -26.55
C GLY A 21 -13.46 -13.38 -25.94
N THR A 22 -12.42 -13.64 -26.74
CA THR A 22 -10.99 -13.46 -26.42
C THR A 22 -10.63 -12.16 -25.70
N ARG A 23 -11.39 -11.08 -25.94
CA ARG A 23 -11.27 -9.79 -25.24
C ARG A 23 -11.63 -9.88 -23.76
N ASP A 24 -12.65 -10.64 -23.41
CA ASP A 24 -13.08 -10.86 -22.02
C ASP A 24 -12.06 -11.72 -21.28
N LEU A 25 -11.52 -12.77 -21.91
CA LEU A 25 -10.39 -13.53 -21.37
C LEU A 25 -9.17 -12.64 -21.09
N LEU A 26 -8.86 -11.70 -21.98
CA LEU A 26 -7.77 -10.73 -21.78
C LEU A 26 -8.10 -9.76 -20.63
N ALA A 27 -9.34 -9.28 -20.54
CA ALA A 27 -9.79 -8.42 -19.45
C ALA A 27 -9.72 -9.14 -18.10
N LEU A 28 -10.19 -10.39 -18.03
CA LEU A 28 -10.15 -11.23 -16.85
C LEU A 28 -8.71 -11.54 -16.43
N ARG A 29 -7.82 -11.88 -17.38
CA ARG A 29 -6.39 -12.06 -17.09
C ARG A 29 -5.75 -10.80 -16.52
N ARG A 30 -6.11 -9.62 -17.05
CA ARG A 30 -5.64 -8.33 -16.51
C ARG A 30 -6.19 -8.07 -15.11
N GLN A 31 -7.46 -8.39 -14.84
CA GLN A 31 -8.06 -8.27 -13.51
C GLN A 31 -7.36 -9.19 -12.50
N VAL A 32 -7.20 -10.47 -12.83
CA VAL A 32 -6.49 -11.45 -11.98
C VAL A 32 -5.06 -10.98 -11.69
N ARG A 33 -4.35 -10.44 -12.69
CA ARG A 33 -2.99 -9.92 -12.47
C ARG A 33 -2.99 -8.74 -11.49
N ARG A 34 -3.89 -7.77 -11.68
CA ARG A 34 -4.01 -6.62 -10.78
C ARG A 34 -4.35 -7.04 -9.35
N GLU A 35 -5.28 -7.97 -9.16
CA GLU A 35 -5.60 -8.44 -7.81
C GLU A 35 -4.44 -9.20 -7.17
N LYS A 36 -3.70 -10.00 -7.94
CA LYS A 36 -2.48 -10.64 -7.43
C LYS A 36 -1.42 -9.63 -7.01
N GLU A 37 -1.23 -8.57 -7.79
CA GLU A 37 -0.30 -7.48 -7.45
C GLU A 37 -0.74 -6.77 -6.17
N ARG A 38 -2.03 -6.45 -6.01
CA ARG A 38 -2.57 -5.87 -4.77
C ARG A 38 -2.39 -6.81 -3.58
N MET A 39 -2.71 -8.08 -3.74
CA MET A 39 -2.51 -9.06 -2.67
C MET A 39 -1.04 -9.17 -2.25
N ALA A 40 -0.10 -9.11 -3.20
CA ALA A 40 1.32 -9.11 -2.90
C ALA A 40 1.74 -7.85 -2.12
N GLN A 41 1.22 -6.67 -2.51
CA GLN A 41 1.47 -5.41 -1.79
C GLN A 41 0.93 -5.47 -0.36
N LEU A 42 -0.31 -5.92 -0.17
CA LEU A 42 -0.91 -6.03 1.16
C LEU A 42 -0.15 -7.03 2.04
N ARG A 43 0.28 -8.17 1.48
CA ARG A 43 1.10 -9.14 2.23
C ARG A 43 2.41 -8.53 2.70
N HIS A 44 3.11 -7.84 1.81
CA HIS A 44 4.35 -7.15 2.16
C HIS A 44 4.13 -6.12 3.29
N GLU A 45 3.04 -5.36 3.23
CA GLU A 45 2.70 -4.39 4.28
C GLU A 45 2.43 -5.08 5.63
N VAL A 46 1.64 -6.16 5.63
CA VAL A 46 1.39 -6.96 6.84
C VAL A 46 2.68 -7.53 7.40
N ASP A 47 3.53 -8.12 6.57
CA ASP A 47 4.82 -8.69 7.00
C ASP A 47 5.73 -7.61 7.60
N SER A 48 5.76 -6.42 6.98
CA SER A 48 6.51 -5.27 7.50
C SER A 48 5.98 -4.81 8.86
N LEU A 49 4.66 -4.72 9.02
CA LEU A 49 4.03 -4.31 10.28
C LEU A 49 4.27 -5.33 11.39
N GLN A 50 4.18 -6.63 11.08
CA GLN A 50 4.51 -7.69 12.02
C GLN A 50 5.98 -7.65 12.45
N GLY A 51 6.89 -7.36 11.51
CA GLY A 51 8.30 -7.14 11.82
C GLY A 51 8.51 -5.97 12.79
N LEU A 52 7.82 -4.85 12.56
CA LEU A 52 7.88 -3.69 13.45
C LEU A 52 7.29 -3.99 14.84
N GLU A 53 6.14 -4.67 14.89
CA GLU A 53 5.51 -5.09 16.14
C GLU A 53 6.46 -5.99 16.95
N HIS A 54 7.13 -6.93 16.28
CA HIS A 54 8.10 -7.80 16.93
C HIS A 54 9.25 -6.99 17.54
N LEU A 55 9.85 -6.07 16.78
CA LEU A 55 10.93 -5.21 17.29
C LEU A 55 10.48 -4.36 18.47
N LEU A 56 9.28 -3.78 18.42
CA LEU A 56 8.70 -3.04 19.55
C LEU A 56 8.47 -3.92 20.79
N LYS A 57 8.36 -5.24 20.65
CA LYS A 57 8.16 -6.15 21.78
C LYS A 57 9.47 -6.74 22.32
N THR A 58 10.46 -6.94 21.47
CA THR A 58 11.67 -7.69 21.83
C THR A 58 12.94 -6.84 21.90
N ASP A 59 13.00 -5.72 21.18
CA ASP A 59 14.17 -4.86 21.16
C ASP A 59 14.02 -3.64 22.08
N SER A 60 14.82 -3.62 23.14
CA SER A 60 14.83 -2.54 24.13
C SER A 60 15.18 -1.17 23.54
N ALA A 61 16.05 -1.11 22.53
CA ALA A 61 16.43 0.16 21.91
C ALA A 61 15.28 0.74 21.09
N THR A 62 14.56 -0.11 20.34
CA THR A 62 13.35 0.27 19.60
C THR A 62 12.23 0.71 20.54
N GLN A 63 12.04 0.02 21.67
CA GLN A 63 11.10 0.42 22.73
C GLN A 63 11.42 1.79 23.30
N GLU A 64 12.69 2.01 23.68
CA GLU A 64 13.14 3.27 24.28
C GLU A 64 12.98 4.45 23.31
N ARG A 65 13.30 4.26 22.03
CA ARG A 65 13.09 5.28 21.00
C ARG A 65 11.61 5.63 20.84
N ALA A 66 10.73 4.62 20.71
CA ALA A 66 9.30 4.85 20.60
C ALA A 66 8.73 5.54 21.86
N ALA A 67 9.23 5.17 23.04
CA ALA A 67 8.90 5.81 24.30
C ALA A 67 9.26 7.31 24.34
N ARG A 68 10.47 7.65 23.88
CA ARG A 68 10.95 9.05 23.80
C ARG A 68 10.13 9.86 22.79
N GLU A 69 9.82 9.28 21.62
CA GLU A 69 9.10 9.97 20.55
C GLU A 69 7.61 10.20 20.89
N LEU A 70 6.92 9.20 21.43
CA LEU A 70 5.48 9.27 21.69
C LEU A 70 5.13 9.94 23.02
N TYR A 71 5.98 9.78 24.03
CA TYR A 71 5.65 10.16 25.40
C TYR A 71 6.67 11.11 26.04
N GLY A 72 7.76 11.47 25.35
CA GLY A 72 8.79 12.37 25.89
C GLY A 72 9.48 11.80 27.13
N MET A 73 9.48 10.48 27.30
CA MET A 73 10.03 9.82 28.49
C MET A 73 11.56 9.93 28.53
N ILE A 74 12.10 10.18 29.73
CA ILE A 74 13.54 10.20 30.04
C ILE A 74 13.89 9.01 30.93
N ARG A 75 15.12 8.48 30.80
CA ARG A 75 15.57 7.36 31.64
C ARG A 75 15.87 7.85 33.06
N ASP A 76 15.77 6.95 34.04
CA ASP A 76 16.25 7.23 35.40
C ASP A 76 17.73 7.68 35.36
N GLY A 77 17.98 8.89 35.88
CA GLY A 77 19.30 9.53 35.88
C GLY A 77 19.56 10.49 34.72
N GLU A 78 18.66 10.64 33.75
CA GLU A 78 18.74 11.66 32.70
C GLU A 78 18.09 12.98 33.13
N LEU A 79 18.68 14.12 32.76
CA LEU A 79 18.15 15.47 32.99
C LEU A 79 17.67 16.09 31.68
N LEU A 80 16.38 16.40 31.59
CA LEU A 80 15.82 17.14 30.46
C LEU A 80 16.04 18.65 30.63
N TYR A 81 16.83 19.26 29.76
CA TYR A 81 16.96 20.72 29.67
C TYR A 81 15.95 21.27 28.65
N GLN A 82 14.88 21.91 29.14
CA GLN A 82 13.97 22.66 28.28
C GLN A 82 14.34 24.14 28.30
N VAL A 83 14.73 24.68 27.15
CA VAL A 83 14.99 26.12 26.99
C VAL A 83 13.67 26.81 26.65
N VAL A 84 13.06 27.47 27.64
CA VAL A 84 11.87 28.33 27.43
C VAL A 84 12.31 29.77 27.12
N PRO A 85 11.82 30.38 26.02
CA PRO A 85 12.06 31.80 25.74
C PRO A 85 11.52 32.68 26.88
N ARG A 86 12.25 33.76 27.23
CA ARG A 86 11.77 34.73 28.21
C ARG A 86 10.51 35.40 27.70
N ASP A 87 9.44 35.36 28.48
CA ASP A 87 8.22 36.11 28.21
C ASP A 87 8.51 37.61 28.35
N THR A 88 8.46 38.33 27.23
CA THR A 88 8.72 39.78 27.17
C THR A 88 7.44 40.62 27.34
N SER A 89 6.30 40.01 27.69
CA SER A 89 4.99 40.67 27.74
C SER A 89 4.69 41.51 28.98
N ASN A 90 5.61 41.59 29.96
CA ASN A 90 5.45 42.47 31.11
C ASN A 90 6.37 43.71 31.00
N ARG A 91 5.94 44.72 30.24
CA ARG A 91 6.47 46.08 30.33
C ARG A 91 5.38 47.10 30.07
#